data_AF-A0A4P6YXE8-F1
#
_entry.id   AF-A0A4P6YXE8-F1
#
_cell.length_a   1.000
_cell.length_b   1.000
_cell.length_c   1.000
_cell.angle_alpha   90.00
_cell.angle_beta   90.00
_cell.angle_gamma   90.00
#
_symmetry.space_group_name_H-M   'P 1'
#
loop_
_entity.id
_entity.type
_entity.pdbx_description
1 polymer ?
#
loop_
_entity_poly.entity_id
_entity_poly.type
_entity_poly.pdbx_seq_one_letter_code
_entity_poly.pdbx_strand_id
1 'polypeptide(L)'
;MSNGHYLTANVANVIVPTKNIKSYYVTNPKKLVSAKKVNGYRDVTAEASTKNNGFAVGTYFAIKALEYTNDGVPRFKLSNGLYVTAGKKSYRTKIVKTIQNYWTIKLGKTKLAKKLYLYKDVNLKKRVKAYKKGTAVNVTGVAWTKGGTPRLKVKGGYLSATKKAYTYKLKAVTINSDDSGFYASKNNATNFITKYAADVRAVTKSYGLYGSIQMAQASLESAWGQSALTKQGLNFFGIKGAYSGQSVIMRTAEYDSKGNLYYVNAAFKKYPNGKASFTDNAKLLKNGPGFSSTYYSGAWRSNAKTYQAAAQGLVGRYATDPAYATKLVSLINTYDLHKLLD
;
A
#
# COMPACT_ATOMS: atom_id res chain seq x y z
N MET A 1 39.07 6.83 -6.62
CA MET A 1 38.35 5.99 -5.62
C MET A 1 39.36 5.06 -4.93
N SER A 2 39.04 4.46 -3.78
CA SER A 2 39.97 3.58 -3.03
C SER A 2 40.40 2.30 -3.78
N ASN A 3 39.75 2.01 -4.91
CA ASN A 3 40.08 0.92 -5.83
C ASN A 3 40.88 1.40 -7.06
N GLY A 4 41.44 2.61 -7.06
CA GLY A 4 42.25 3.14 -8.16
C GLY A 4 41.47 3.67 -9.36
N HIS A 5 40.13 3.54 -9.39
CA HIS A 5 39.31 4.06 -10.49
C HIS A 5 38.91 5.53 -10.30
N TYR A 6 38.65 6.22 -11.41
CA TYR A 6 38.19 7.60 -11.46
C TYR A 6 36.68 7.67 -11.69
N LEU A 7 36.03 8.69 -11.11
CA LEU A 7 34.64 9.07 -11.39
C LEU A 7 34.65 10.35 -12.22
N THR A 8 33.60 10.58 -13.01
CA THR A 8 33.43 11.85 -13.73
C THR A 8 33.35 13.01 -12.74
N ALA A 9 34.02 14.12 -13.06
CA ALA A 9 33.90 15.39 -12.33
C ALA A 9 32.75 16.27 -12.86
N ASN A 10 31.95 15.76 -13.81
CA ASN A 10 30.80 16.49 -14.33
C ASN A 10 29.77 16.66 -13.21
N VAL A 11 29.52 17.92 -12.84
CA VAL A 11 28.59 18.30 -11.77
C VAL A 11 27.14 17.87 -12.02
N ALA A 12 26.76 17.61 -13.27
CA ALA A 12 25.45 17.02 -13.59
C ALA A 12 25.32 15.56 -13.12
N ASN A 13 26.44 14.88 -12.90
CA ASN A 13 26.51 13.46 -12.53
C ASN A 13 26.96 13.24 -11.08
N VAL A 14 27.26 14.31 -10.33
CA VAL A 14 27.79 14.24 -8.97
C VAL A 14 27.02 15.19 -8.06
N ILE A 15 26.47 14.66 -6.96
CA ILE A 15 25.79 15.46 -5.94
C ILE A 15 26.72 15.57 -4.73
N VAL A 16 26.96 16.80 -4.25
CA VAL A 16 27.73 17.03 -3.02
C VAL A 16 26.92 16.55 -1.81
N PRO A 17 27.40 15.55 -1.05
CA PRO A 17 26.66 15.06 0.11
C PRO A 17 26.54 16.12 1.19
N THR A 18 25.42 16.10 1.91
CA THR A 18 25.22 16.98 3.06
C THR A 18 26.33 16.81 4.13
N LYS A 19 26.69 17.89 4.82
CA LYS A 19 27.78 17.91 5.82
C LYS A 19 27.64 16.83 6.90
N ASN A 20 26.42 16.39 7.22
CA ASN A 20 26.13 15.39 8.25
C ASN A 20 25.87 13.98 7.70
N ILE A 21 26.36 13.65 6.49
CA ILE A 21 26.12 12.38 5.78
C ILE A 21 26.35 11.12 6.63
N LYS A 22 27.31 11.14 7.57
CA LYS A 22 27.60 10.01 8.49
C LYS A 22 26.39 9.59 9.33
N SER A 23 25.47 10.51 9.60
CA SER A 23 24.22 10.25 10.34
C SER A 23 23.16 9.51 9.52
N TYR A 24 23.37 9.35 8.22
CA TYR A 24 22.45 8.72 7.28
C TYR A 24 22.99 7.37 6.81
N TYR A 25 22.08 6.53 6.35
CA TYR A 25 22.43 5.38 5.53
C TYR A 25 22.84 5.88 4.14
N VAL A 26 23.97 5.38 3.66
CA VAL A 26 24.51 5.62 2.30
C VAL A 26 24.44 4.37 1.42
N THR A 27 23.84 3.30 1.95
CA THR A 27 23.54 2.05 1.24
C THR A 27 22.08 1.67 1.49
N ASN A 28 21.44 1.00 0.55
CA ASN A 28 20.05 0.55 0.71
C ASN A 28 19.99 -0.72 1.62
N PRO A 29 19.43 -0.64 2.84
CA PRO A 29 19.37 -1.77 3.77
C PRO A 29 18.28 -2.80 3.41
N LYS A 30 17.47 -2.54 2.37
CA LYS A 30 16.31 -3.31 1.89
C LYS A 30 15.14 -3.41 2.86
N LYS A 31 15.40 -3.52 4.17
CA LYS A 31 14.40 -3.71 5.22
C LYS A 31 14.74 -2.91 6.46
N LEU A 32 13.77 -2.19 7.02
CA LEU A 32 13.94 -1.45 8.26
C LEU A 32 12.70 -1.57 9.15
N VAL A 33 12.88 -1.29 10.44
CA VAL A 33 11.78 -1.08 11.38
C VAL A 33 12.00 0.25 12.09
N SER A 34 10.97 1.10 12.12
CA SER A 34 11.06 2.38 12.80
C SER A 34 11.26 2.22 14.31
N ALA A 35 12.23 2.95 14.85
CA ALA A 35 12.48 3.06 16.29
C ALA A 35 11.69 4.20 16.93
N LYS A 36 11.26 5.18 16.12
CA LYS A 36 10.41 6.32 16.50
C LYS A 36 9.39 6.60 15.38
N LYS A 37 8.50 7.58 15.56
CA LYS A 37 7.63 8.04 14.47
C LYS A 37 8.52 8.59 13.33
N VAL A 38 8.21 8.23 12.09
CA VAL A 38 8.98 8.63 10.90
C VAL A 38 8.04 9.33 9.94
N ASN A 39 8.37 10.56 9.53
CA ASN A 39 7.56 11.26 8.52
C ASN A 39 7.65 10.57 7.16
N GLY A 40 6.53 10.50 6.45
CA GLY A 40 6.49 10.14 5.03
C GLY A 40 6.44 11.38 4.15
N TYR A 41 6.86 11.25 2.90
CA TYR A 41 6.88 12.33 1.91
C TYR A 41 6.49 11.78 0.54
N ARG A 42 5.88 12.62 -0.30
CA ARG A 42 5.40 12.22 -1.64
C ARG A 42 6.52 12.17 -2.68
N ASP A 43 7.62 12.88 -2.46
CA ASP A 43 8.78 12.90 -3.33
C ASP A 43 10.10 12.95 -2.53
N VAL A 44 11.20 12.93 -3.27
CA VAL A 44 12.56 12.85 -2.71
C VAL A 44 12.97 14.13 -1.97
N THR A 45 12.39 15.29 -2.28
CA THR A 45 12.76 16.58 -1.66
C THR A 45 12.55 16.54 -0.15
N ALA A 46 11.49 15.85 0.28
CA ALA A 46 11.04 15.74 1.66
C ALA A 46 10.79 17.10 2.35
N GLU A 47 10.29 18.05 1.58
CA GLU A 47 9.85 19.37 2.07
C GLU A 47 8.53 19.28 2.86
N ALA A 48 8.20 20.36 3.57
CA ALA A 48 6.94 20.45 4.31
C ALA A 48 5.72 20.33 3.37
N SER A 49 5.81 20.93 2.18
CA SER A 49 4.82 20.88 1.10
C SER A 49 4.58 19.46 0.57
N THR A 50 5.55 18.56 0.68
CA THR A 50 5.49 17.18 0.18
C THR A 50 5.27 16.17 1.30
N LYS A 51 5.22 16.64 2.55
CA LYS A 51 4.99 15.84 3.74
C LYS A 51 3.66 15.10 3.65
N ASN A 52 3.72 13.85 4.07
CA ASN A 52 2.60 12.96 4.19
C ASN A 52 2.47 12.44 5.64
N ASN A 53 1.42 11.66 5.92
CA ASN A 53 1.24 11.04 7.22
C ASN A 53 2.48 10.25 7.63
N GLY A 54 2.90 10.52 8.87
CA GLY A 54 4.03 9.84 9.47
C GLY A 54 3.68 8.40 9.83
N PHE A 55 4.65 7.52 9.62
CA PHE A 55 4.61 6.13 10.03
C PHE A 55 4.84 6.01 11.54
N ALA A 56 4.02 5.19 12.18
CA ALA A 56 4.13 4.91 13.62
C ALA A 56 5.45 4.21 14.00
N VAL A 57 5.73 4.15 15.29
CA VAL A 57 6.82 3.35 15.86
C VAL A 57 6.58 1.86 15.57
N GLY A 58 7.62 1.14 15.18
CA GLY A 58 7.53 -0.29 14.86
C GLY A 58 7.03 -0.58 13.44
N THR A 59 6.79 0.42 12.60
CA THR A 59 6.46 0.21 11.18
C THR A 59 7.61 -0.49 10.48
N TYR A 60 7.29 -1.57 9.77
CA TYR A 60 8.20 -2.26 8.87
C TYR A 60 8.22 -1.57 7.51
N PHE A 61 9.41 -1.29 7.00
CA PHE A 61 9.61 -0.71 5.67
C PHE A 61 10.34 -1.68 4.76
N ALA A 62 9.77 -1.91 3.57
CA ALA A 62 10.48 -2.45 2.43
C ALA A 62 11.06 -1.28 1.62
N ILE A 63 12.39 -1.21 1.54
CA ILE A 63 13.10 -0.11 0.90
C ILE A 63 13.41 -0.47 -0.54
N LYS A 64 12.76 0.23 -1.48
CA LYS A 64 12.94 0.06 -2.92
C LYS A 64 14.27 0.66 -3.36
N ALA A 65 14.52 1.92 -3.01
CA ALA A 65 15.74 2.64 -3.40
C ALA A 65 16.26 3.55 -2.28
N LEU A 66 17.54 3.91 -2.39
CA LEU A 66 18.15 5.02 -1.68
C LEU A 66 18.40 6.10 -2.73
N GLU A 67 17.79 7.26 -2.57
CA GLU A 67 17.89 8.41 -3.47
C GLU A 67 18.38 9.63 -2.66
N TYR A 68 18.80 10.69 -3.35
CA TYR A 68 19.33 11.90 -2.74
C TYR A 68 18.51 13.11 -3.16
N THR A 69 18.31 14.06 -2.23
CA THR A 69 17.82 15.40 -2.59
C THR A 69 18.87 16.12 -3.43
N ASN A 70 18.49 17.25 -4.04
CA ASN A 70 19.43 18.13 -4.74
C ASN A 70 20.57 18.61 -3.81
N ASP A 71 20.28 18.84 -2.53
CA ASP A 71 21.29 19.18 -1.50
C ASP A 71 22.05 17.97 -0.92
N GLY A 72 21.99 16.81 -1.59
CA GLY A 72 22.73 15.61 -1.21
C GLY A 72 22.29 14.96 0.10
N VAL A 73 21.04 15.16 0.54
CA VAL A 73 20.50 14.50 1.74
C VAL A 73 19.88 13.16 1.36
N PRO A 74 20.30 12.02 1.95
CA PRO A 74 19.76 10.73 1.55
C PRO A 74 18.33 10.49 2.03
N ARG A 75 17.55 9.81 1.20
CA ARG A 75 16.15 9.43 1.41
C ARG A 75 15.91 8.00 0.96
N PHE A 76 15.09 7.29 1.70
CA PHE A 76 14.63 5.97 1.28
C PHE A 76 13.32 6.10 0.53
N LYS A 77 13.29 5.55 -0.69
CA LYS A 77 12.06 5.33 -1.44
C LYS A 77 11.47 3.98 -1.05
N LEU A 78 10.22 4.01 -0.63
CA LEU A 78 9.45 2.84 -0.27
C LEU A 78 8.84 2.20 -1.53
N SER A 79 8.47 0.92 -1.45
CA SER A 79 7.83 0.23 -2.57
C SER A 79 6.50 0.86 -3.02
N ASN A 80 5.82 1.61 -2.16
CA ASN A 80 4.61 2.36 -2.48
C ASN A 80 4.88 3.76 -3.08
N GLY A 81 6.14 4.11 -3.37
CA GLY A 81 6.54 5.37 -3.98
C GLY A 81 6.77 6.51 -2.99
N LEU A 82 6.37 6.39 -1.73
CA LEU A 82 6.64 7.40 -0.70
C LEU A 82 8.12 7.40 -0.30
N TYR A 83 8.55 8.52 0.26
CA TYR A 83 9.90 8.72 0.77
C TYR A 83 9.89 8.86 2.29
N VAL A 84 10.94 8.37 2.92
CA VAL A 84 11.22 8.56 4.35
C VAL A 84 12.68 8.95 4.53
N THR A 85 13.00 9.58 5.66
CA THR A 85 14.38 9.94 6.00
C THR A 85 15.30 8.71 5.97
N ALA A 86 16.52 8.82 5.44
CA ALA A 86 17.53 7.78 5.62
C ALA A 86 18.37 7.95 6.90
N GLY A 87 17.92 8.77 7.86
CA GLY A 87 18.63 9.02 9.11
C GLY A 87 18.66 7.78 10.01
N LYS A 88 19.86 7.34 10.41
CA LYS A 88 20.09 6.11 11.20
C LYS A 88 19.29 6.07 12.50
N LYS A 89 19.20 7.20 13.21
CA LYS A 89 18.48 7.34 14.50
C LYS A 89 16.97 7.08 14.40
N SER A 90 16.39 7.06 13.20
CA SER A 90 14.96 6.78 12.99
C SER A 90 14.62 5.30 13.04
N TYR A 91 15.63 4.41 12.97
CA TYR A 91 15.45 2.99 12.76
C TYR A 91 16.15 2.15 13.81
N ARG A 92 15.69 0.90 13.94
CA ARG A 92 16.34 -0.10 14.77
C ARG A 92 17.63 -0.56 14.09
N THR A 93 18.71 -0.58 14.85
CA THR A 93 20.05 -0.97 14.37
C THR A 93 20.19 -2.46 14.12
N LYS A 94 19.38 -3.30 14.79
CA LYS A 94 19.39 -4.76 14.65
C LYS A 94 17.96 -5.27 14.51
N ILE A 95 17.71 -6.03 13.45
CA ILE A 95 16.46 -6.74 13.18
C ILE A 95 16.77 -8.14 12.65
N VAL A 96 15.92 -9.11 12.94
CA VAL A 96 16.10 -10.47 12.40
C VAL A 96 15.86 -10.52 10.90
N LYS A 97 16.56 -11.40 10.17
CA LYS A 97 16.38 -11.56 8.71
C LYS A 97 14.94 -11.84 8.28
N THR A 98 14.17 -12.51 9.15
CA THR A 98 12.77 -12.91 8.94
C THR A 98 11.75 -11.93 9.54
N ILE A 99 12.14 -10.67 9.76
CA ILE A 99 11.31 -9.67 10.46
C ILE A 99 9.90 -9.52 9.86
N GLN A 100 9.73 -9.72 8.56
CA GLN A 100 8.43 -9.67 7.88
C GLN A 100 7.40 -10.68 8.43
N ASN A 101 7.86 -11.75 9.09
CA ASN A 101 7.03 -12.79 9.68
C ASN A 101 6.57 -12.48 11.11
N TYR A 102 6.97 -11.32 11.67
CA TYR A 102 6.66 -10.92 13.03
C TYR A 102 5.78 -9.66 13.07
N TRP A 103 4.96 -9.58 14.10
CA TRP A 103 4.34 -8.33 14.52
C TRP A 103 5.39 -7.42 15.16
N THR A 104 5.51 -6.21 14.63
CA THR A 104 6.47 -5.19 15.11
C THR A 104 5.75 -3.99 15.74
N ILE A 105 4.42 -4.02 15.76
CA ILE A 105 3.52 -2.99 16.27
C ILE A 105 2.65 -3.53 17.42
N LYS A 106 2.09 -2.61 18.21
CA LYS A 106 1.06 -2.92 19.22
C LYS A 106 -0.22 -3.41 18.53
N LEU A 107 -0.80 -4.50 19.01
CA LEU A 107 -2.03 -5.08 18.45
C LEU A 107 -3.31 -4.75 19.23
N GLY A 108 -3.21 -4.45 20.53
CA GLY A 108 -4.36 -4.35 21.42
C GLY A 108 -4.99 -5.71 21.70
N LYS A 109 -6.32 -5.75 21.88
CA LYS A 109 -7.08 -7.00 22.09
C LYS A 109 -7.02 -7.88 20.82
N THR A 110 -6.50 -9.09 20.95
CA THR A 110 -6.36 -10.07 19.85
C THR A 110 -6.58 -11.49 20.35
N LYS A 111 -6.86 -12.45 19.46
CA LYS A 111 -7.03 -13.87 19.78
C LYS A 111 -5.85 -14.71 19.28
N LEU A 112 -5.49 -15.76 20.01
CA LEU A 112 -4.42 -16.66 19.62
C LEU A 112 -4.90 -17.67 18.56
N ALA A 113 -4.13 -17.85 17.48
CA ALA A 113 -4.39 -18.85 16.44
C ALA A 113 -3.90 -20.26 16.82
N LYS A 114 -3.06 -20.35 17.85
CA LYS A 114 -2.50 -21.61 18.36
C LYS A 114 -2.16 -21.48 19.84
N LYS A 115 -1.85 -22.61 20.49
CA LYS A 115 -1.30 -22.62 21.84
C LYS A 115 0.00 -21.80 21.89
N LEU A 116 0.14 -20.93 22.88
CA LEU A 116 1.37 -20.16 23.16
C LEU A 116 1.71 -20.21 24.64
N TYR A 117 2.99 -20.09 24.97
CA TYR A 117 3.45 -19.92 26.34
C TYR A 117 3.73 -18.44 26.63
N LEU A 118 3.35 -17.99 27.83
CA LEU A 118 3.76 -16.74 28.45
C LEU A 118 5.14 -16.91 29.06
N TYR A 119 6.00 -15.90 28.94
CA TYR A 119 7.36 -15.91 29.47
C TYR A 119 7.64 -14.67 30.30
N LYS A 120 8.46 -14.79 31.36
CA LYS A 120 8.90 -13.64 32.18
C LYS A 120 9.93 -12.75 31.48
N ASP A 121 10.68 -13.29 30.52
CA ASP A 121 11.78 -12.60 29.86
C ASP A 121 11.59 -12.47 28.33
N VAL A 122 12.24 -11.47 27.72
CA VAL A 122 12.15 -11.18 26.29
C VAL A 122 12.80 -12.24 25.40
N ASN A 123 13.71 -13.05 25.94
CA ASN A 123 14.35 -14.13 25.20
C ASN A 123 13.50 -15.41 25.16
N LEU A 124 12.36 -15.42 25.87
CA LEU A 124 11.44 -16.56 25.99
C LEU A 124 12.12 -17.80 26.57
N LYS A 125 12.93 -17.63 27.63
CA LYS A 125 13.59 -18.74 28.31
C LYS A 125 12.86 -19.20 29.58
N LYS A 126 12.18 -18.29 30.28
CA LYS A 126 11.49 -18.54 31.56
C LYS A 126 9.98 -18.59 31.38
N ARG A 127 9.42 -19.79 31.18
CA ARG A 127 7.96 -20.01 31.01
C ARG A 127 7.20 -19.67 32.29
N VAL A 128 5.99 -19.14 32.13
CA VAL A 128 5.05 -18.84 33.21
C VAL A 128 3.83 -19.76 33.12
N LYS A 129 3.10 -19.69 32.00
CA LYS A 129 1.90 -20.51 31.78
C LYS A 129 1.58 -20.66 30.29
N ALA A 130 0.75 -21.63 29.95
CA ALA A 130 0.24 -21.82 28.60
C ALA A 130 -1.10 -21.11 28.40
N TYR A 131 -1.27 -20.49 27.24
CA TYR A 131 -2.55 -20.03 26.70
C TYR A 131 -3.01 -21.00 25.61
N LYS A 132 -4.29 -21.39 25.65
CA LYS A 132 -4.90 -22.26 24.65
C LYS A 132 -5.14 -21.48 23.35
N LYS A 133 -5.32 -22.20 22.23
CA LYS A 133 -5.82 -21.60 20.98
C LYS A 133 -7.16 -20.91 21.27
N GLY A 134 -7.39 -19.76 20.62
CA GLY A 134 -8.61 -18.96 20.79
C GLY A 134 -8.60 -18.01 21.98
N THR A 135 -7.67 -18.16 22.94
CA THR A 135 -7.57 -17.26 24.09
C THR A 135 -7.40 -15.81 23.63
N ALA A 136 -8.20 -14.90 24.19
CA ALA A 136 -8.04 -13.47 23.99
C ALA A 136 -6.91 -12.93 24.87
N VAL A 137 -6.02 -12.11 24.30
CA VAL A 137 -4.93 -11.43 24.99
C VAL A 137 -4.92 -9.94 24.63
N ASN A 138 -4.53 -9.08 25.56
CA ASN A 138 -4.36 -7.65 25.30
C ASN A 138 -2.87 -7.32 25.15
N VAL A 139 -2.44 -7.11 23.90
CA VAL A 139 -1.06 -6.74 23.56
C VAL A 139 -0.88 -5.24 23.77
N THR A 140 -0.07 -4.87 24.75
CA THR A 140 0.15 -3.47 25.15
C THR A 140 1.33 -2.83 24.43
N GLY A 141 2.24 -3.61 23.86
CA GLY A 141 3.39 -3.11 23.11
C GLY A 141 4.30 -4.20 22.59
N VAL A 142 5.50 -3.81 22.16
CA VAL A 142 6.52 -4.69 21.61
C VAL A 142 7.84 -4.50 22.34
N ALA A 143 8.44 -5.59 22.80
CA ALA A 143 9.81 -5.64 23.31
C ALA A 143 10.73 -6.25 22.26
N TRP A 144 12.02 -5.98 22.34
CA TRP A 144 13.01 -6.44 21.37
C TRP A 144 14.16 -7.11 22.09
N THR A 145 14.60 -8.25 21.59
CA THR A 145 15.85 -8.86 22.04
C THR A 145 17.04 -8.04 21.55
N LYS A 146 18.23 -8.24 22.15
CA LYS A 146 19.49 -7.63 21.67
C LYS A 146 19.78 -7.98 20.19
N GLY A 147 19.33 -9.14 19.74
CA GLY A 147 19.41 -9.61 18.35
C GLY A 147 18.31 -9.10 17.42
N GLY A 148 17.42 -8.21 17.90
CA GLY A 148 16.40 -7.59 17.05
C GLY A 148 15.16 -8.43 16.79
N THR A 149 14.90 -9.47 17.61
CA THR A 149 13.66 -10.25 17.51
C THR A 149 12.55 -9.62 18.36
N PRO A 150 11.38 -9.30 17.79
CA PRO A 150 10.29 -8.72 18.56
C PRO A 150 9.56 -9.76 19.42
N ARG A 151 9.01 -9.30 20.54
CA ARG A 151 8.09 -9.99 21.45
C ARG A 151 6.91 -9.12 21.77
N LEU A 152 5.73 -9.70 21.86
CA LEU A 152 4.54 -8.95 22.25
C LEU A 152 4.48 -8.87 23.78
N LYS A 153 4.33 -7.65 24.30
CA LYS A 153 4.10 -7.39 25.73
C LYS A 153 2.63 -7.61 26.05
N VAL A 154 2.36 -8.38 27.09
CA VAL A 154 1.02 -8.60 27.65
C VAL A 154 1.10 -8.52 29.19
N LYS A 155 -0.05 -8.50 29.88
CA LYS A 155 -0.06 -8.58 31.35
C LYS A 155 0.68 -9.84 31.81
N GLY A 156 1.68 -9.68 32.66
CA GLY A 156 2.46 -10.78 33.23
C GLY A 156 3.64 -11.30 32.40
N GLY A 157 3.95 -10.69 31.24
CA GLY A 157 5.18 -11.02 30.52
C GLY A 157 5.11 -10.87 29.00
N TYR A 158 5.75 -11.81 28.31
CA TYR A 158 6.03 -11.74 26.87
C TYR A 158 5.51 -12.98 26.14
N LEU A 159 5.02 -12.75 24.92
CA LEU A 159 4.65 -13.77 23.96
C LEU A 159 5.52 -13.67 22.70
N SER A 160 5.64 -14.78 21.97
CA SER A 160 6.23 -14.77 20.62
C SER A 160 5.44 -13.82 19.71
N ALA A 161 6.13 -12.97 18.94
CA ALA A 161 5.47 -12.05 18.02
C ALA A 161 5.22 -12.61 16.61
N THR A 162 5.36 -13.92 16.37
CA THR A 162 5.15 -14.50 15.04
C THR A 162 3.72 -14.27 14.55
N LYS A 163 3.54 -13.75 13.33
CA LYS A 163 2.22 -13.39 12.78
C LYS A 163 1.23 -14.55 12.81
N LYS A 164 1.67 -15.74 12.38
CA LYS A 164 0.88 -16.98 12.36
C LYS A 164 0.34 -17.44 13.72
N ALA A 165 0.80 -16.86 14.83
CA ALA A 165 0.35 -17.25 16.16
C ALA A 165 -0.93 -16.53 16.62
N TYR A 166 -1.42 -15.57 15.83
CA TYR A 166 -2.55 -14.72 16.20
C TYR A 166 -3.61 -14.73 15.09
N THR A 167 -4.87 -14.91 15.47
CA THR A 167 -6.01 -14.54 14.62
C THR A 167 -6.28 -13.06 14.90
N TYR A 168 -5.48 -12.21 14.29
CA TYR A 168 -5.68 -10.77 14.37
C TYR A 168 -6.57 -10.34 13.21
N LYS A 169 -7.83 -10.05 13.50
CA LYS A 169 -8.62 -9.15 12.64
C LYS A 169 -8.05 -7.76 12.95
N LEU A 170 -7.33 -7.18 12.00
CA LEU A 170 -6.88 -5.79 12.12
C LEU A 170 -8.08 -4.96 12.53
N LYS A 171 -7.96 -4.28 13.67
CA LYS A 171 -9.10 -3.62 14.31
C LYS A 171 -9.49 -2.35 13.58
N ALA A 172 -9.47 -2.31 12.25
CA ALA A 172 -9.59 -1.13 11.39
C ALA A 172 -8.87 0.10 11.99
N VAL A 173 -7.75 0.54 11.43
CA VAL A 173 -7.00 1.69 11.98
C VAL A 173 -7.88 2.95 11.92
N THR A 174 -8.19 3.62 13.03
CA THR A 174 -8.72 5.00 12.97
C THR A 174 -7.58 5.89 12.47
N ILE A 175 -7.62 6.20 11.18
CA ILE A 175 -6.67 7.10 10.51
C ILE A 175 -7.19 8.52 10.73
N ASN A 176 -6.44 9.32 11.50
CA ASN A 176 -6.66 10.77 11.57
C ASN A 176 -6.42 11.39 10.18
N SER A 177 -7.25 12.37 9.88
CA SER A 177 -7.80 12.83 8.60
C SER A 177 -6.85 13.46 7.56
N ASP A 178 -5.53 13.31 7.65
CA ASP A 178 -4.64 14.26 6.96
C ASP A 178 -3.80 13.65 5.79
N ASP A 179 -4.17 12.48 5.26
CA ASP A 179 -3.47 11.80 4.13
C ASP A 179 -4.46 11.38 3.03
N SER A 180 -5.17 12.36 2.49
CA SER A 180 -6.30 12.19 1.58
C SER A 180 -5.92 11.87 0.11
N GLY A 181 -4.66 11.62 -0.21
CA GLY A 181 -4.24 11.41 -1.60
C GLY A 181 -4.23 9.96 -2.09
N PHE A 182 -4.03 8.98 -1.20
CA PHE A 182 -3.86 7.57 -1.59
C PHE A 182 -4.66 6.59 -0.72
N TYR A 183 -4.96 6.95 0.53
CA TYR A 183 -5.88 6.24 1.40
C TYR A 183 -6.92 7.23 1.90
N ALA A 184 -8.20 7.04 1.60
CA ALA A 184 -9.21 7.89 2.21
C ALA A 184 -9.21 7.70 3.73
N SER A 185 -9.83 8.64 4.46
CA SER A 185 -10.14 8.44 5.87
C SER A 185 -10.73 7.04 6.04
N LYS A 186 -10.33 6.32 7.09
CA LYS A 186 -10.75 4.94 7.28
C LYS A 186 -12.27 4.77 7.21
N ASN A 187 -13.03 5.78 7.61
CA ASN A 187 -14.49 5.81 7.48
C ASN A 187 -14.89 5.83 6.00
N ASN A 188 -14.30 6.70 5.16
CA ASN A 188 -14.59 6.74 3.73
C ASN A 188 -14.22 5.43 3.02
N ALA A 189 -13.05 4.86 3.30
CA ALA A 189 -12.64 3.60 2.68
C ALA A 189 -13.56 2.43 3.11
N THR A 190 -13.85 2.31 4.40
CA THR A 190 -14.77 1.29 4.92
C THR A 190 -16.18 1.47 4.38
N ASN A 191 -16.67 2.71 4.30
CA ASN A 191 -18.01 3.01 3.78
C ASN A 191 -18.11 2.68 2.30
N PHE A 192 -17.12 3.05 1.50
CA PHE A 192 -17.07 2.72 0.07
C PHE A 192 -17.07 1.21 -0.15
N ILE A 193 -16.18 0.49 0.53
CA ILE A 193 -16.10 -0.97 0.44
C ILE A 193 -17.42 -1.61 0.88
N THR A 194 -17.94 -1.24 2.05
CA THR A 194 -19.18 -1.83 2.60
C THR A 194 -20.37 -1.58 1.69
N LYS A 195 -20.49 -0.35 1.17
CA LYS A 195 -21.59 0.05 0.28
C LYS A 195 -21.61 -0.76 -1.01
N TYR A 196 -20.44 -1.04 -1.60
CA TYR A 196 -20.36 -1.61 -2.94
C TYR A 196 -19.89 -3.07 -2.99
N ALA A 197 -19.54 -3.70 -1.86
CA ALA A 197 -19.04 -5.07 -1.84
C ALA A 197 -20.01 -6.09 -2.46
N ALA A 198 -21.32 -5.94 -2.22
CA ALA A 198 -22.33 -6.84 -2.80
C ALA A 198 -22.39 -6.71 -4.34
N ASP A 199 -22.42 -5.49 -4.86
CA ASP A 199 -22.42 -5.22 -6.30
C ASP A 199 -21.14 -5.74 -6.97
N VAL A 200 -19.97 -5.45 -6.40
CA VAL A 200 -18.68 -5.90 -6.93
C VAL A 200 -18.61 -7.43 -6.96
N ARG A 201 -19.05 -8.13 -5.91
CA ARG A 201 -19.10 -9.60 -5.92
C ARG A 201 -20.00 -10.13 -7.02
N ALA A 202 -21.21 -9.58 -7.13
CA ALA A 202 -22.18 -10.03 -8.13
C ALA A 202 -21.64 -9.83 -9.55
N VAL A 203 -21.14 -8.63 -9.85
CA VAL A 203 -20.60 -8.29 -11.17
C VAL A 203 -19.37 -9.14 -11.48
N THR A 204 -18.34 -9.12 -10.64
CA THR A 204 -17.09 -9.83 -10.96
C THR A 204 -17.27 -11.35 -11.07
N LYS A 205 -18.20 -11.93 -10.30
CA LYS A 205 -18.57 -13.35 -10.44
C LYS A 205 -19.15 -13.64 -11.83
N SER A 206 -20.12 -12.84 -12.30
CA SER A 206 -20.74 -13.02 -13.62
C SER A 206 -19.75 -12.87 -14.79
N TYR A 207 -18.67 -12.11 -14.59
CA TYR A 207 -17.67 -11.86 -15.64
C TYR A 207 -16.37 -12.70 -15.46
N GLY A 208 -16.26 -13.52 -14.41
CA GLY A 208 -15.05 -14.33 -14.17
C GLY A 208 -13.81 -13.49 -13.84
N LEU A 209 -13.98 -12.44 -13.02
CA LEU A 209 -12.95 -11.50 -12.59
C LEU A 209 -12.73 -11.56 -11.07
N TYR A 210 -11.63 -10.99 -10.58
CA TYR A 210 -11.38 -10.83 -9.15
C TYR A 210 -12.13 -9.61 -8.61
N GLY A 211 -13.03 -9.83 -7.64
CA GLY A 211 -13.74 -8.77 -6.94
C GLY A 211 -12.78 -7.86 -6.17
N SER A 212 -11.71 -8.44 -5.63
CA SER A 212 -10.65 -7.68 -4.96
C SER A 212 -9.93 -6.71 -5.89
N ILE A 213 -9.69 -7.10 -7.15
CA ILE A 213 -9.08 -6.24 -8.18
C ILE A 213 -10.04 -5.12 -8.55
N GLN A 214 -11.29 -5.42 -8.88
CA GLN A 214 -12.25 -4.40 -9.27
C GLN A 214 -12.50 -3.37 -8.16
N MET A 215 -12.63 -3.82 -6.90
CA MET A 215 -12.77 -2.90 -5.76
C MET A 215 -11.50 -2.07 -5.54
N ALA A 216 -10.30 -2.66 -5.69
CA ALA A 216 -9.05 -1.91 -5.56
C ALA A 216 -8.89 -0.86 -6.66
N GLN A 217 -9.23 -1.18 -7.90
CA GLN A 217 -9.25 -0.23 -9.01
C GLN A 217 -10.23 0.90 -8.73
N ALA A 218 -11.51 0.57 -8.43
CA ALA A 218 -12.51 1.58 -8.12
C ALA A 218 -12.07 2.48 -6.96
N SER A 219 -11.47 1.91 -5.91
CA SER A 219 -10.97 2.66 -4.76
C SER A 219 -9.83 3.62 -5.14
N LEU A 220 -8.89 3.17 -5.97
CA LEU A 220 -7.75 3.94 -6.43
C LEU A 220 -8.18 5.07 -7.38
N GLU A 221 -8.94 4.73 -8.42
CA GLU A 221 -9.32 5.64 -9.50
C GLU A 221 -10.35 6.69 -9.06
N SER A 222 -11.23 6.36 -8.11
CA SER A 222 -12.27 7.27 -7.63
C SER A 222 -11.89 8.06 -6.39
N ALA A 223 -10.69 7.86 -5.85
CA ALA A 223 -10.31 8.29 -4.51
C ALA A 223 -11.36 7.88 -3.46
N TRP A 224 -11.72 6.59 -3.43
CA TRP A 224 -12.74 6.03 -2.52
C TRP A 224 -14.12 6.71 -2.67
N GLY A 225 -14.48 7.00 -3.91
CA GLY A 225 -15.72 7.65 -4.30
C GLY A 225 -15.76 9.16 -4.08
N GLN A 226 -14.63 9.79 -3.75
CA GLN A 226 -14.58 11.21 -3.42
C GLN A 226 -14.27 12.12 -4.61
N SER A 227 -13.81 11.57 -5.73
CA SER A 227 -13.52 12.35 -6.94
C SER A 227 -14.77 13.12 -7.42
N ALA A 228 -14.56 14.31 -7.99
CA ALA A 228 -15.66 15.11 -8.54
C ALA A 228 -16.43 14.33 -9.62
N LEU A 229 -15.71 13.58 -10.47
CA LEU A 229 -16.30 12.72 -11.49
C LEU A 229 -17.19 11.65 -10.88
N THR A 230 -16.75 11.00 -9.79
CA THR A 230 -17.57 10.01 -9.12
C THR A 230 -18.81 10.62 -8.47
N LYS A 231 -18.68 11.80 -7.83
CA LYS A 231 -19.82 12.47 -7.20
C LYS A 231 -20.89 12.91 -8.20
N GLN A 232 -20.48 13.36 -9.39
CA GLN A 232 -21.41 13.85 -10.42
C GLN A 232 -21.88 12.75 -11.38
N GLY A 233 -21.03 11.76 -11.65
CA GLY A 233 -21.23 10.77 -12.70
C GLY A 233 -21.33 9.32 -12.23
N LEU A 234 -21.12 9.03 -10.94
CA LEU A 234 -20.96 7.67 -10.40
C LEU A 234 -19.95 6.83 -11.19
N ASN A 235 -18.98 7.49 -11.80
CA ASN A 235 -17.95 6.87 -12.61
C ASN A 235 -16.72 6.63 -11.73
N PHE A 236 -16.49 5.37 -11.36
CA PHE A 236 -15.41 5.00 -10.46
C PHE A 236 -14.07 4.78 -11.16
N PHE A 237 -14.06 4.73 -12.49
CA PHE A 237 -12.95 4.21 -13.29
C PHE A 237 -12.44 5.20 -14.35
N GLY A 238 -12.97 6.42 -14.38
CA GLY A 238 -12.58 7.43 -15.36
C GLY A 238 -12.92 7.07 -16.81
N ILE A 239 -13.98 6.28 -17.05
CA ILE A 239 -14.32 5.83 -18.41
C ILE A 239 -14.91 7.00 -19.19
N LYS A 240 -14.23 7.39 -20.29
CA LYS A 240 -14.67 8.45 -21.21
C LYS A 240 -15.88 8.03 -22.05
N GLY A 241 -16.66 9.01 -22.52
CA GLY A 241 -17.81 8.84 -23.41
C GLY A 241 -19.16 9.08 -22.72
N ALA A 242 -20.22 8.46 -23.24
CA ALA A 242 -21.58 8.52 -22.70
C ALA A 242 -22.10 7.12 -22.34
N TYR A 243 -22.90 7.03 -21.28
CA TYR A 243 -23.62 5.81 -20.91
C TYR A 243 -25.11 6.06 -21.08
N SER A 244 -25.74 5.38 -22.03
CA SER A 244 -27.14 5.61 -22.42
C SER A 244 -27.42 7.11 -22.70
N GLY A 245 -26.53 7.75 -23.46
CA GLY A 245 -26.59 9.18 -23.78
C GLY A 245 -26.16 10.14 -22.66
N GLN A 246 -25.92 9.65 -21.44
CA GLN A 246 -25.56 10.49 -20.29
C GLN A 246 -24.05 10.63 -20.11
N SER A 247 -23.58 11.86 -19.90
CA SER A 247 -22.17 12.17 -19.64
C SER A 247 -21.99 13.33 -18.65
N VAL A 248 -20.78 13.48 -18.14
CA VAL A 248 -20.31 14.66 -17.38
C VAL A 248 -19.05 15.18 -18.07
N ILE A 249 -19.03 16.46 -18.42
CA ILE A 249 -17.83 17.12 -18.97
C ILE A 249 -16.90 17.49 -17.82
N MET A 250 -15.66 17.02 -17.86
CA MET A 250 -14.64 17.36 -16.87
C MET A 250 -13.30 17.67 -17.51
N ARG A 251 -12.56 18.59 -16.88
CA ARG A 251 -11.17 18.85 -17.22
C ARG A 251 -10.31 17.66 -16.81
N THR A 252 -9.57 17.10 -17.76
CA THR A 252 -8.65 15.97 -17.58
C THR A 252 -7.25 16.36 -18.00
N ALA A 253 -6.25 15.70 -17.42
CA ALA A 253 -4.85 15.86 -17.79
C ALA A 253 -4.48 14.80 -18.82
N GLU A 254 -3.85 15.20 -19.92
CA GLU A 254 -3.42 14.36 -21.03
C GLU A 254 -1.92 14.59 -21.27
N TYR A 255 -1.28 13.65 -21.98
CA TYR A 255 0.10 13.79 -22.42
C TYR A 255 0.14 13.84 -23.94
N ASP A 256 0.84 14.82 -24.51
CA ASP A 256 1.05 14.88 -25.96
C ASP A 256 2.04 13.78 -26.43
N SER A 257 2.25 13.67 -27.73
CA SER A 257 3.18 12.68 -28.31
C SER A 257 4.65 12.86 -27.87
N LYS A 258 4.98 13.99 -27.23
CA LYS A 258 6.30 14.32 -26.69
C LYS A 258 6.36 14.12 -25.17
N GLY A 259 5.25 13.72 -24.52
CA GLY A 259 5.16 13.52 -23.08
C GLY A 259 4.93 14.80 -22.28
N ASN A 260 4.51 15.91 -22.90
CA ASN A 260 4.13 17.12 -22.18
C ASN A 260 2.72 17.00 -21.63
N LEU A 261 2.54 17.34 -20.35
CA LEU A 261 1.24 17.39 -19.70
C LEU A 261 0.44 18.61 -20.21
N TYR A 262 -0.78 18.38 -20.70
CA TYR A 262 -1.74 19.43 -21.04
C TYR A 262 -3.13 19.08 -20.50
N TYR A 263 -4.05 20.06 -20.47
CA TYR A 263 -5.40 19.85 -19.95
C TYR A 263 -6.44 20.10 -21.01
N VAL A 264 -7.42 19.20 -21.10
CA VAL A 264 -8.57 19.32 -22.01
C VAL A 264 -9.86 18.97 -21.31
N ASN A 265 -10.98 19.48 -21.80
CA ASN A 265 -12.29 19.01 -21.39
C ASN A 265 -12.60 17.71 -22.14
N ALA A 266 -12.99 16.67 -21.40
CA ALA A 266 -13.43 15.41 -21.96
C ALA A 266 -14.79 15.02 -21.38
N ALA A 267 -15.60 14.35 -22.20
CA ALA A 267 -16.82 13.72 -21.74
C ALA A 267 -16.50 12.40 -21.03
N PHE A 268 -17.02 12.25 -19.81
CA PHE A 268 -16.95 11.00 -19.06
C PHE A 268 -18.35 10.42 -18.87
N LYS A 269 -18.44 9.08 -18.90
CA LYS A 269 -19.72 8.39 -18.76
C LYS A 269 -20.38 8.74 -17.43
N LYS A 270 -21.69 8.97 -17.45
CA LYS A 270 -22.53 9.16 -16.27
C LYS A 270 -23.43 7.95 -16.05
N TYR A 271 -23.29 7.29 -14.91
CA TYR A 271 -24.00 6.06 -14.60
C TYR A 271 -25.20 6.32 -13.68
N PRO A 272 -26.30 5.55 -13.82
CA PRO A 272 -27.47 5.67 -12.94
C PRO A 272 -27.23 5.16 -11.51
N ASN A 273 -26.26 4.25 -11.33
CA ASN A 273 -25.87 3.72 -10.02
C ASN A 273 -24.43 3.15 -10.06
N GLY A 274 -23.90 2.81 -8.89
CA GLY A 274 -22.54 2.25 -8.79
C GLY A 274 -22.38 0.90 -9.50
N LYS A 275 -23.38 0.02 -9.42
CA LYS A 275 -23.40 -1.28 -10.10
C LYS A 275 -23.22 -1.15 -11.62
N ALA A 276 -23.82 -0.13 -12.24
CA ALA A 276 -23.64 0.16 -13.66
C ALA A 276 -22.18 0.52 -13.99
N SER A 277 -21.51 1.31 -13.15
CA SER A 277 -20.08 1.62 -13.31
C SER A 277 -19.20 0.37 -13.18
N PHE A 278 -19.45 -0.48 -12.17
CA PHE A 278 -18.75 -1.76 -12.02
C PHE A 278 -18.98 -2.70 -13.20
N THR A 279 -20.21 -2.75 -13.72
CA THR A 279 -20.56 -3.59 -14.86
C THR A 279 -19.84 -3.13 -16.13
N ASP A 280 -19.78 -1.81 -16.38
CA ASP A 280 -19.10 -1.26 -17.55
C ASP A 280 -17.58 -1.51 -17.50
N ASN A 281 -16.97 -1.40 -16.32
CA ASN A 281 -15.59 -1.81 -16.11
C ASN A 281 -15.37 -3.32 -16.33
N ALA A 282 -16.26 -4.18 -15.82
CA ALA A 282 -16.15 -5.63 -16.02
C ALA A 282 -16.28 -6.02 -17.51
N LYS A 283 -17.19 -5.36 -18.25
CA LYS A 283 -17.30 -5.49 -19.71
C LYS A 283 -16.03 -5.07 -20.41
N LEU A 284 -15.45 -3.92 -20.06
CA LEU A 284 -14.17 -3.48 -20.63
C LEU A 284 -13.07 -4.52 -20.39
N LEU A 285 -12.94 -5.04 -19.17
CA LEU A 285 -11.92 -6.03 -18.84
C LEU A 285 -12.14 -7.38 -19.53
N LYS A 286 -13.39 -7.77 -19.84
CA LYS A 286 -13.68 -9.05 -20.51
C LYS A 286 -13.75 -8.98 -22.02
N ASN A 287 -14.19 -7.86 -22.57
CA ASN A 287 -14.41 -7.70 -24.01
C ASN A 287 -13.30 -6.89 -24.67
N GLY A 288 -12.40 -6.28 -23.89
CA GLY A 288 -11.31 -5.47 -24.39
C GLY A 288 -11.75 -4.18 -25.11
N PRO A 289 -10.80 -3.37 -25.58
CA PRO A 289 -11.06 -2.31 -26.55
C PRO A 289 -11.41 -2.89 -27.93
N GLY A 290 -12.02 -2.09 -28.81
CA GLY A 290 -12.48 -2.54 -30.14
C GLY A 290 -11.41 -3.16 -31.05
N PHE A 291 -10.13 -2.87 -30.80
CA PHE A 291 -9.00 -3.44 -31.55
C PHE A 291 -8.48 -4.77 -30.98
N SER A 292 -8.89 -5.20 -29.77
CA SER A 292 -8.42 -6.45 -29.17
C SER A 292 -9.35 -6.94 -28.07
N SER A 293 -10.10 -8.01 -28.35
CA SER A 293 -11.04 -8.59 -27.38
C SER A 293 -10.36 -9.27 -26.18
N THR A 294 -9.09 -9.65 -26.33
CA THR A 294 -8.27 -10.33 -25.32
C THR A 294 -7.25 -9.41 -24.66
N TYR A 295 -7.32 -8.10 -24.90
CA TYR A 295 -6.32 -7.13 -24.42
C TYR A 295 -6.06 -7.24 -22.91
N TYR A 296 -7.12 -7.37 -22.12
CA TYR A 296 -7.06 -7.50 -20.65
C TYR A 296 -7.13 -8.96 -20.16
N SER A 297 -6.87 -9.94 -21.03
CA SER A 297 -7.01 -11.35 -20.69
C SER A 297 -6.10 -11.83 -19.56
N GLY A 298 -5.00 -11.14 -19.30
CA GLY A 298 -4.14 -11.38 -18.13
C GLY A 298 -4.81 -11.09 -16.78
N ALA A 299 -5.93 -10.36 -16.75
CA ALA A 299 -6.69 -10.08 -15.53
C ALA A 299 -7.84 -11.07 -15.28
N TRP A 300 -8.11 -11.99 -16.22
CA TRP A 300 -9.20 -12.95 -16.11
C TRP A 300 -8.85 -14.06 -15.12
N ARG A 301 -9.81 -14.51 -14.31
CA ARG A 301 -9.58 -15.64 -13.38
C ARG A 301 -9.14 -16.92 -14.08
N SER A 302 -9.57 -17.14 -15.32
CA SER A 302 -9.15 -18.29 -16.13
C SER A 302 -7.65 -18.27 -16.46
N ASN A 303 -7.04 -17.10 -16.51
CA ASN A 303 -5.66 -16.90 -16.98
C ASN A 303 -4.71 -16.48 -15.85
N ALA A 304 -5.24 -15.91 -14.77
CA ALA A 304 -4.51 -15.51 -13.58
C ALA A 304 -5.01 -16.29 -12.37
N LYS A 305 -4.19 -17.21 -11.84
CA LYS A 305 -4.52 -18.03 -10.66
C LYS A 305 -4.61 -17.26 -9.35
N THR A 306 -4.12 -16.02 -9.31
CA THR A 306 -4.09 -15.16 -8.12
C THR A 306 -4.41 -13.72 -8.47
N TYR A 307 -4.93 -12.95 -7.51
CA TYR A 307 -5.17 -11.52 -7.72
C TYR A 307 -3.86 -10.75 -8.00
N GLN A 308 -2.71 -11.22 -7.52
CA GLN A 308 -1.40 -10.64 -7.84
C GLN A 308 -1.08 -10.79 -9.32
N ALA A 309 -1.30 -11.98 -9.87
CA ALA A 309 -1.12 -12.23 -11.30
C ALA A 309 -2.11 -11.40 -12.13
N ALA A 310 -3.37 -11.29 -11.69
CA ALA A 310 -4.37 -10.46 -12.35
C ALA A 310 -3.99 -8.97 -12.33
N ALA A 311 -3.48 -8.47 -11.21
CA ALA A 311 -2.98 -7.10 -11.09
C ALA A 311 -1.80 -6.85 -12.05
N GLN A 312 -0.88 -7.81 -12.17
CA GLN A 312 0.24 -7.73 -13.11
C GLN A 312 -0.24 -7.71 -14.57
N GLY A 313 -1.28 -8.48 -14.89
CA GLY A 313 -1.92 -8.49 -16.21
C GLY A 313 -2.50 -7.13 -16.63
N LEU A 314 -2.68 -6.19 -15.70
CA LEU A 314 -3.18 -4.83 -15.98
C LEU A 314 -2.06 -3.79 -16.22
N VAL A 315 -0.81 -4.10 -15.86
CA VAL A 315 0.33 -3.17 -16.02
C VAL A 315 0.62 -2.95 -17.50
N GLY A 316 0.81 -1.69 -17.89
CA GLY A 316 1.07 -1.29 -19.28
C GLY A 316 -0.13 -1.44 -20.21
N ARG A 317 -1.30 -1.85 -19.68
CA ARG A 317 -2.54 -2.04 -20.44
C ARG A 317 -3.66 -1.14 -19.93
N TYR A 318 -3.97 -1.26 -18.64
CA TYR A 318 -4.99 -0.43 -18.00
C TYR A 318 -4.41 0.90 -17.52
N ALA A 319 -3.18 0.85 -16.99
CA ALA A 319 -2.41 2.02 -16.59
C ALA A 319 -0.97 1.89 -17.10
N THR A 320 -0.41 3.01 -17.56
CA THR A 320 1.01 3.12 -17.95
C THR A 320 1.94 3.13 -16.74
N ASP A 321 1.40 3.32 -15.53
CA ASP A 321 2.16 3.30 -14.29
C ASP A 321 2.76 1.90 -14.01
N PRO A 322 4.09 1.74 -13.99
CA PRO A 322 4.73 0.45 -13.70
C PRO A 322 4.49 -0.02 -12.25
N ALA A 323 4.08 0.87 -11.34
CA ALA A 323 3.74 0.53 -9.96
C ALA A 323 2.26 0.14 -9.78
N TYR A 324 1.45 0.14 -10.84
CA TYR A 324 -0.01 -0.04 -10.75
C TYR A 324 -0.40 -1.35 -10.06
N ALA A 325 0.20 -2.49 -10.45
CA ALA A 325 -0.05 -3.77 -9.79
C ALA A 325 0.29 -3.74 -8.29
N THR A 326 1.38 -3.06 -7.92
CA THR A 326 1.79 -2.92 -6.52
C THR A 326 0.78 -2.09 -5.73
N LYS A 327 0.23 -1.01 -6.32
CA LYS A 327 -0.82 -0.18 -5.70
C LYS A 327 -2.09 -1.01 -5.43
N LEU A 328 -2.56 -1.76 -6.44
CA LEU A 328 -3.74 -2.62 -6.30
C LEU A 328 -3.53 -3.71 -5.24
N VAL A 329 -2.42 -4.45 -5.31
CA VAL A 329 -2.08 -5.49 -4.33
C VAL A 329 -1.94 -4.91 -2.92
N SER A 330 -1.41 -3.70 -2.78
CA SER A 330 -1.33 -3.02 -1.49
C SER A 330 -2.73 -2.73 -0.94
N LEU A 331 -3.65 -2.21 -1.75
CA LEU A 331 -5.04 -1.96 -1.34
C LEU A 331 -5.76 -3.26 -0.95
N ILE A 332 -5.64 -4.30 -1.78
CA ILE A 332 -6.22 -5.62 -1.53
C ILE A 332 -5.76 -6.21 -0.20
N ASN A 333 -4.48 -6.09 0.11
CA ASN A 333 -3.94 -6.58 1.38
C ASN A 333 -4.30 -5.69 2.57
N THR A 334 -4.31 -4.37 2.38
CA THR A 334 -4.60 -3.40 3.45
C THR A 334 -6.02 -3.54 3.96
N TYR A 335 -6.97 -3.79 3.06
CA TYR A 335 -8.40 -3.89 3.37
C TYR A 335 -8.93 -5.33 3.31
N ASP A 336 -8.05 -6.32 3.20
CA ASP A 336 -8.42 -7.75 3.11
C ASP A 336 -9.47 -8.04 2.01
N LEU A 337 -9.42 -7.29 0.90
CA LEU A 337 -10.46 -7.34 -0.15
C LEU A 337 -10.62 -8.74 -0.74
N HIS A 338 -9.53 -9.49 -0.86
CA HIS A 338 -9.54 -10.88 -1.34
C HIS A 338 -10.40 -11.80 -0.45
N LYS A 339 -10.45 -11.59 0.87
CA LYS A 339 -11.33 -12.39 1.75
C LYS A 339 -12.79 -11.97 1.66
N LEU A 340 -13.02 -10.71 1.30
CA LEU A 340 -14.36 -10.12 1.26
C LEU A 340 -15.06 -10.35 -0.08
N LEU A 341 -14.29 -10.44 -1.17
CA LEU A 341 -14.79 -10.29 -2.53
C LEU A 341 -14.40 -11.41 -3.50
N ASP A 342 -13.42 -12.26 -3.17
CA ASP A 342 -12.93 -13.30 -4.10
C ASP A 342 -13.40 -14.72 -3.79
#